data_AF-A0A2Z2H0Z5-F1
#
_entry.id   AF-A0A2Z2H0Z5-F1
#
_cell.length_a   1.000
_cell.length_b   1.000
_cell.length_c   1.000
_cell.angle_alpha   90.00
_cell.angle_beta   90.00
_cell.angle_gamma   90.00
#
_symmetry.space_group_name_H-M   'P 1'
#
loop_
_entity.id
_entity.type
_entity.pdbx_description
1 polymer ?
#
loop_
_entity_poly.entity_id
_entity_poly.type
_entity_poly.pdbx_seq_one_letter_code
_entity_poly.pdbx_strand_id
1 'polypeptide(L)' 'GVPLQSAARAVAIMKASSTAHINETNTTGTNPVETRFRKMETVQGDCSALVAEAASYFDRVISALS' A
#
# COMPACT_ATOMS: atom_id res chain seq x y z
N GLY A 1 -20.25 -2.17 -16.32
CA GLY A 1 -20.89 -1.86 -15.02
C GLY A 1 -20.05 -2.36 -13.86
N VAL A 2 -18.83 -1.84 -13.71
CA VAL A 2 -18.00 -2.10 -12.52
C VAL A 2 -18.30 -1.01 -11.49
N PRO A 3 -18.58 -1.36 -10.21
CA PRO A 3 -18.90 -0.37 -9.19
C PRO A 3 -17.67 0.47 -8.81
N LEU A 4 -17.71 1.77 -9.11
CA LEU A 4 -16.60 2.70 -8.88
C LEU A 4 -16.20 2.82 -7.42
N GLN A 5 -17.16 2.83 -6.48
CA GLN A 5 -16.86 2.85 -5.04
C GLN A 5 -16.07 1.61 -4.58
N SER A 6 -16.40 0.43 -5.10
CA SER A 6 -15.67 -0.80 -4.79
C SER A 6 -14.25 -0.76 -5.36
N ALA A 7 -14.10 -0.24 -6.58
CA ALA A 7 -12.78 -0.04 -7.20
C ALA A 7 -11.93 0.98 -6.43
N ALA A 8 -12.48 2.13 -6.06
CA ALA A 8 -11.79 3.15 -5.28
C ALA A 8 -11.32 2.61 -3.91
N ARG A 9 -12.17 1.82 -3.23
CA ARG A 9 -11.79 1.20 -1.96
C ARG A 9 -10.70 0.14 -2.12
N ALA A 10 -10.74 -0.65 -3.20
CA ALA A 10 -9.67 -1.60 -3.50
C ALA A 10 -8.33 -0.87 -3.72
N VAL A 11 -8.34 0.25 -4.46
CA VAL A 11 -7.14 1.07 -4.70
C VAL A 11 -6.62 1.70 -3.41
N ALA A 12 -7.51 2.17 -2.53
CA ALA A 12 -7.11 2.70 -1.22
C ALA A 12 -6.45 1.64 -0.32
N ILE A 13 -6.93 0.39 -0.35
CA ILE A 13 -6.30 -0.73 0.36
C ILE A 13 -4.91 -0.99 -0.21
N MET A 14 -4.78 -1.05 -1.54
CA MET A 14 -3.48 -1.25 -2.20
C MET A 14 -2.48 -0.14 -1.86
N LYS A 15 -2.93 1.13 -1.80
CA LYS A 15 -2.11 2.26 -1.35
C LYS A 15 -1.50 1.99 0.03
N ALA A 16 -2.34 1.67 1.02
CA ALA A 16 -1.90 1.42 2.39
C ALA A 16 -0.90 0.25 2.46
N SER A 17 -1.18 -0.84 1.76
CA SER A 17 -0.28 -2.00 1.69
C SER A 17 1.07 -1.64 1.06
N SER A 18 1.09 -0.94 -0.08
CA SER A 18 2.33 -0.50 -0.73
C SER A 18 3.16 0.42 0.15
N THR A 19 2.53 1.39 0.83
CA THR A 19 3.26 2.30 1.74
C THR A 19 3.87 1.56 2.92
N ALA A 20 3.17 0.55 3.47
CA ALA A 20 3.69 -0.26 4.57
C ALA A 20 4.82 -1.21 4.14
N HIS A 21 4.77 -1.71 2.90
CA HIS A 21 5.85 -2.51 2.34
C HIS A 21 7.10 -1.69 2.03
N ILE A 22 6.95 -0.48 1.47
CA ILE A 22 8.08 0.40 1.15
C ILE A 22 8.79 0.88 2.42
N ASN A 23 8.04 1.14 3.49
CA ASN A 23 8.60 1.61 4.77
C ASN A 23 8.96 0.48 5.75
N GLU A 24 8.86 -0.78 5.32
CA GLU A 24 9.06 -1.98 6.15
C GLU A 24 8.23 -2.02 7.46
N THR A 25 7.15 -1.24 7.56
CA THR A 25 6.25 -1.20 8.73
C THR A 25 5.09 -2.17 8.61
N ASN A 26 5.08 -3.02 7.58
CA ASN A 26 4.09 -4.08 7.47
C ASN A 26 4.19 -5.03 8.69
N THR A 27 3.09 -5.65 9.09
CA THR A 27 3.01 -6.55 10.23
C THR A 27 2.39 -7.87 9.76
N THR A 28 2.48 -8.93 10.58
CA THR A 28 1.86 -10.24 10.30
C THR A 28 0.32 -10.24 10.36
N GLY A 29 -0.32 -9.07 10.22
CA GLY A 29 -1.77 -8.93 10.31
C GLY A 29 -2.33 -9.40 11.65
N THR A 30 -3.60 -9.80 11.66
CA THR A 30 -4.31 -10.35 12.83
C THR A 30 -4.05 -11.84 13.07
N ASN A 31 -3.34 -12.51 12.16
CA ASN A 31 -3.13 -13.95 12.23
C ASN A 31 -1.64 -14.28 12.40
N PRO A 32 -1.20 -14.72 13.60
CA PRO A 32 0.22 -14.93 13.91
C PRO A 32 0.89 -16.06 13.11
N VAL A 33 0.14 -16.83 12.32
CA VAL A 33 0.64 -17.91 11.45
C VAL A 33 0.74 -17.45 9.97
N GLU A 34 0.33 -16.22 9.63
CA GLU A 34 0.41 -15.75 8.25
C GLU A 34 1.86 -15.58 7.77
N THR A 35 2.30 -16.52 6.92
CA THR A 35 3.57 -16.51 6.19
C THR A 35 3.63 -15.50 5.06
N ARG A 36 2.61 -14.64 4.92
CA ARG A 36 2.50 -13.61 3.87
C ARG A 36 3.30 -12.36 4.19
N PHE A 37 3.87 -12.28 5.40
CA PHE A 37 4.80 -11.23 5.76
C PHE A 37 6.13 -11.46 5.05
N ARG A 38 6.42 -10.63 4.04
CA ARG A 38 7.69 -10.64 3.32
C ARG A 38 8.45 -9.36 3.64
N LYS A 39 9.48 -9.49 4.48
CA LYS A 39 10.49 -8.45 4.64
C LYS A 39 11.47 -8.55 3.49
N MET A 40 11.67 -7.46 2.77
CA MET A 40 12.68 -7.39 1.70
C MET A 40 14.02 -7.08 2.36
N GLU A 41 15.11 -7.61 1.81
CA GLU A 41 16.45 -7.28 2.31
C GLU A 41 16.81 -5.90 1.77
N THR A 42 16.58 -4.85 2.57
CA THR A 42 16.83 -3.46 2.18
C THR A 42 17.84 -2.78 3.12
N VAL A 43 18.55 -1.80 2.59
CA VAL A 43 19.39 -0.93 3.41
C VAL A 43 18.48 0.01 4.20
N GLN A 44 18.59 -0.01 5.53
CA GLN A 44 17.79 0.86 6.40
C GLN A 44 18.04 2.33 6.06
N GLY A 45 16.97 3.07 5.76
CA GLY A 45 17.01 4.49 5.43
C GLY A 45 15.62 5.12 5.46
N ASP A 46 15.58 6.45 5.34
CA ASP A 46 14.32 7.19 5.26
C ASP A 46 13.75 7.15 3.83
N CYS A 47 12.72 6.34 3.64
CA CYS A 47 11.99 6.22 2.37
C CYS A 47 10.74 7.11 2.30
N SER A 48 10.55 8.06 3.23
CA SER A 48 9.33 8.89 3.32
C SER A 48 8.98 9.63 2.02
N ALA A 49 9.98 10.12 1.28
CA ALA A 49 9.79 10.75 -0.02
C ALA A 49 9.24 9.77 -1.08
N LEU A 50 9.79 8.56 -1.17
CA LEU A 50 9.31 7.51 -2.08
C LEU A 50 7.92 7.02 -1.69
N VAL A 51 7.64 6.92 -0.39
CA VAL A 51 6.30 6.55 0.12
C VAL A 51 5.27 7.60 -0.29
N ALA A 52 5.59 8.89 -0.16
CA ALA A 52 4.72 9.98 -0.59
C ALA A 52 4.50 9.99 -2.12
N GLU A 53 5.56 9.71 -2.89
CA GLU A 53 5.47 9.60 -4.35
C GLU A 53 4.56 8.43 -4.76
N ALA A 54 4.77 7.25 -4.19
CA ALA A 54 3.95 6.06 -4.44
C ALA A 54 2.48 6.32 -4.08
N ALA A 55 2.22 6.94 -2.92
CA ALA A 55 0.89 7.33 -2.48
C ALA A 55 0.20 8.26 -3.50
N SER A 56 0.93 9.20 -4.10
CA SER A 56 0.39 10.13 -5.10
C SER A 56 -0.09 9.43 -6.38
N TYR A 57 0.56 8.32 -6.79
CA TYR A 57 0.12 7.53 -7.93
C TYR A 57 -1.24 6.86 -7.66
N PHE A 58 -1.43 6.32 -6.46
CA PHE A 58 -2.72 5.76 -6.06
C PHE A 58 -3.81 6.84 -5.95
N ASP A 59 -3.48 8.03 -5.43
CA ASP A 59 -4.45 9.14 -5.33
C ASP A 59 -4.90 9.63 -6.72
N ARG A 60 -4.01 9.65 -7.72
CA ARG A 60 -4.38 9.93 -9.11
C ARG A 60 -5.37 8.91 -9.66
N VAL A 61 -5.20 7.63 -9.35
CA VAL A 61 -6.14 6.57 -9.77
C VAL A 61 -7.49 6.72 -9.07
N ILE A 62 -7.51 6.99 -7.76
CA ILE A 62 -8.75 7.22 -7.01
C ILE A 62 -9.49 8.43 -7.58
N SER A 63 -8.78 9.54 -7.85
CA SER A 63 -9.35 10.74 -8.45
C SER A 63 -9.93 10.52 -9.84
N ALA A 64 -9.40 9.56 -10.61
CA ALA A 64 -9.93 9.21 -11.93
C ALA A 64 -11.15 8.27 -11.86
N LEU A 65 -11.37 7.61 -10.72
CA LEU A 65 -12.49 6.70 -10.46
C LEU A 65 -13.66 7.38 -9.73
N SER A 66 -13.48 8.62 -9.26
CA SER A 66 -14.44 9.38 -8.45
C SER A 66 -15.10 10.51 -9.23
#